data_AF-A0ABC8T2A2-F1
#
_entry.id   AF-A0ABC8T2A2-F1
#
_cell.length_a   1.000
_cell.length_b   1.000
_cell.length_c   1.000
_cell.angle_alpha   90.00
_cell.angle_beta   90.00
_cell.angle_gamma   90.00
#
_symmetry.space_group_name_H-M   'P 1'
#
loop_
_entity.id
_entity.type
_entity.pdbx_description
1 polymer ?
#
loop_
_entity_poly.entity_id
_entity_poly.type
_entity_poly.pdbx_seq_one_letter_code
_entity_poly.pdbx_strand_id
1 'polypeptide(L)'
;MASYLFVKLLLPIFQFALLLNLALAARRLTQSTQDQQAQLFQYHNGPLLTGQMSINVIWYGNFNPSQRAIISDFIASLSSPSSQSQPSVAEWWKATEKYYSLINSKNPSSVQLSMGNQVLDENYSLGKSLTNQQIERLAATGDQVNAISVVLTSSDVVVDGFCSSRCGSHGSLSSKTAVVEGKNHKFAYIWVGNSETQCPGFCAWPFHQPIYGPQSPPLVAPNGDIGSAGMVITLASLLAGTVTNPFGNGYYQGPAGAPLEAASACPGVYAKGAYPGYAGDLLVDPTTGASYNANGANGRKYLMPALFDPSTQSSKVVSQAYELEYGTDCLEMHIDAIQHGERAVVIDDLVATGGTLSAAMKLLAKNNSHTVFPECRGGEVVECACVIGLPDVKVMLKLL
;
A
#
# COMPACT_ATOMS: atom_id res chain seq x y z
N MET A 1 53.82 -23.78 -46.09
CA MET A 1 53.03 -22.57 -46.43
C MET A 1 51.52 -22.69 -46.15
N ALA A 2 50.89 -23.87 -46.31
CA ALA A 2 49.44 -24.04 -46.07
C ALA A 2 48.98 -23.74 -44.63
N SER A 3 49.79 -24.07 -43.61
CA SER A 3 49.43 -23.85 -42.19
C SER A 3 49.39 -22.36 -41.78
N TYR A 4 50.16 -21.50 -42.44
CA TYR A 4 50.23 -20.07 -42.11
C TYR A 4 49.05 -19.27 -42.71
N LEU A 5 48.52 -19.74 -43.85
CA LEU A 5 47.32 -19.14 -44.46
C LEU A 5 46.07 -19.46 -43.64
N PHE A 6 45.98 -20.67 -43.10
CA PHE A 6 44.79 -21.12 -42.36
C PHE A 6 44.58 -20.33 -41.06
N VAL A 7 45.67 -20.02 -40.34
CA VAL A 7 45.64 -19.21 -39.10
C VAL A 7 45.26 -17.74 -39.40
N LYS A 8 45.74 -17.17 -40.51
CA LYS A 8 45.39 -15.80 -40.91
C LYS A 8 43.93 -15.63 -41.34
N LEU A 9 43.26 -16.70 -41.78
CA LEU A 9 41.85 -16.63 -42.17
C LEU A 9 40.91 -16.89 -40.98
N LEU A 10 41.28 -17.76 -40.04
CA LEU A 10 40.44 -18.11 -38.89
C LEU A 10 40.43 -17.02 -37.79
N LEU A 11 41.55 -16.32 -37.58
CA LEU A 11 41.64 -15.28 -36.56
C LEU A 11 40.66 -14.11 -36.78
N PRO A 12 40.52 -13.53 -37.99
CA PRO A 12 39.55 -12.46 -38.23
C PRO A 12 38.11 -12.97 -38.16
N ILE A 13 37.83 -14.24 -38.53
CA ILE A 13 36.49 -14.83 -38.41
C ILE A 13 36.11 -14.99 -36.93
N PHE A 14 37.05 -15.43 -36.08
CA PHE A 14 36.81 -15.56 -34.64
C PHE A 14 36.64 -14.19 -33.97
N GLN A 15 37.44 -13.19 -34.36
CA GLN A 15 37.27 -11.82 -33.87
C GLN A 15 35.94 -11.21 -34.32
N PHE A 16 35.50 -11.48 -35.55
CA PHE A 16 34.20 -11.02 -36.05
C PHE A 16 33.03 -11.70 -35.34
N ALA A 17 33.12 -13.01 -35.06
CA ALA A 17 32.11 -13.74 -34.28
C ALA A 17 32.04 -13.26 -32.82
N LEU A 18 33.17 -12.89 -32.22
CA LEU A 18 33.22 -12.31 -30.87
C LEU A 18 32.57 -10.93 -30.82
N LEU A 19 32.84 -10.08 -31.82
CA LEU A 19 32.21 -8.76 -31.97
C LEU A 19 30.69 -8.87 -32.24
N LEU A 20 30.25 -9.87 -33.01
CA LEU A 20 28.84 -10.13 -33.27
C LEU A 20 28.10 -10.59 -31.99
N ASN A 21 28.72 -11.46 -31.19
CA ASN A 21 28.18 -11.90 -29.90
C ASN A 21 28.13 -10.76 -28.87
N LEU A 22 29.14 -9.88 -28.82
CA LEU A 22 29.12 -8.68 -27.98
C LEU A 22 28.03 -7.70 -28.43
N ALA A 23 27.81 -7.53 -29.73
CA ALA A 23 26.73 -6.69 -30.25
C ALA A 23 25.33 -7.29 -29.98
N LEU A 24 25.18 -8.62 -30.03
CA LEU A 24 23.94 -9.33 -29.67
C LEU A 24 23.68 -9.29 -28.15
N ALA A 25 24.72 -9.40 -27.32
CA ALA A 25 24.62 -9.24 -25.86
C ALA A 25 24.31 -7.79 -25.47
N ALA A 26 24.93 -6.80 -26.12
CA ALA A 26 24.62 -5.38 -25.95
C ALA A 26 23.19 -5.04 -26.39
N ARG A 27 22.68 -5.68 -27.47
CA ARG A 27 21.27 -5.58 -27.89
C ARG A 27 20.30 -6.24 -26.91
N ARG A 28 20.67 -7.35 -26.25
CA ARG A 28 19.86 -7.93 -25.17
C ARG A 28 19.82 -7.06 -23.90
N LEU A 29 20.92 -6.36 -23.59
CA LEU A 29 20.97 -5.41 -22.47
C LEU A 29 20.16 -4.12 -22.75
N THR A 30 20.10 -3.66 -24.00
CA THR A 30 19.29 -2.49 -24.39
C THR A 30 17.81 -2.82 -24.66
N GLN A 31 17.43 -4.09 -24.71
CA GLN A 31 16.03 -4.51 -24.79
C GLN A 31 15.39 -4.76 -23.40
N SER A 32 16.17 -4.62 -22.32
CA SER A 32 15.64 -4.63 -20.94
C SER A 32 15.31 -3.22 -20.42
N THR A 33 15.53 -2.16 -21.21
CA THR A 33 15.21 -0.77 -20.84
C THR A 33 13.93 -0.26 -21.49
N GLN A 34 13.11 -1.15 -22.04
CA GLN A 34 11.76 -0.83 -22.52
C GLN A 34 10.78 -0.99 -21.35
N ASP A 35 10.37 0.15 -20.79
CA ASP A 35 9.22 0.34 -19.89
C ASP A 35 9.26 -0.38 -18.52
N GLN A 36 10.25 -0.07 -17.68
CA GLN A 36 9.89 0.25 -16.30
C GLN A 36 9.55 1.74 -16.25
N GLN A 37 8.44 2.11 -16.91
CA GLN A 37 7.67 3.25 -16.43
C GLN A 37 7.45 2.95 -14.95
N ALA A 38 7.94 3.82 -14.06
CA ALA A 38 7.51 3.81 -12.67
C ALA A 38 6.01 3.66 -12.72
N GLN A 39 5.49 2.50 -12.27
CA GLN A 39 4.08 2.20 -12.39
C GLN A 39 3.40 3.15 -11.44
N LEU A 40 3.02 4.31 -11.94
CA LEU A 40 2.35 5.34 -11.19
C LEU A 40 1.07 4.73 -10.66
N PHE A 41 0.71 5.05 -9.43
CA PHE A 41 -0.66 4.87 -8.98
C PHE A 41 -1.55 5.61 -9.97
N GLN A 42 -2.56 5.00 -10.57
CA GLN A 42 -3.36 5.61 -11.63
C GLN A 42 -4.79 5.11 -11.58
N TYR A 43 -5.69 5.90 -12.16
CA TYR A 43 -7.06 5.49 -12.40
C TYR A 43 -7.19 4.80 -13.75
N HIS A 44 -7.70 3.57 -13.77
CA HIS A 44 -7.78 2.72 -14.96
C HIS A 44 -9.17 2.74 -15.62
N ASN A 45 -9.92 3.83 -15.43
CA ASN A 45 -11.23 4.11 -16.04
C ASN A 45 -12.35 3.10 -15.72
N GLY A 46 -12.19 2.29 -14.68
CA GLY A 46 -13.19 1.36 -14.17
C GLY A 46 -14.12 1.96 -13.13
N PRO A 47 -15.30 1.36 -12.90
CA PRO A 47 -16.27 1.92 -11.96
C PRO A 47 -15.75 1.88 -10.52
N LEU A 48 -16.01 2.97 -9.78
CA LEU A 48 -15.90 3.01 -8.32
C LEU A 48 -17.27 2.75 -7.69
N LEU A 49 -17.29 2.33 -6.43
CA LEU A 49 -18.52 2.20 -5.67
C LEU A 49 -19.03 3.59 -5.25
N THR A 50 -20.30 3.91 -5.48
CA THR A 50 -20.85 5.25 -5.21
C THR A 50 -22.25 5.15 -4.59
N GLY A 51 -22.67 6.21 -3.90
CA GLY A 51 -23.99 6.27 -3.26
C GLY A 51 -24.02 5.62 -1.88
N GLN A 52 -25.22 5.31 -1.40
CA GLN A 52 -25.42 4.66 -0.10
C GLN A 52 -25.30 3.15 -0.24
N MET A 53 -24.40 2.55 0.53
CA MET A 53 -24.20 1.11 0.52
C MET A 53 -24.15 0.55 1.94
N SER A 54 -24.70 -0.66 2.12
CA SER A 54 -24.63 -1.39 3.37
C SER A 54 -23.42 -2.33 3.40
N ILE A 55 -22.77 -2.45 4.55
CA ILE A 55 -21.77 -3.48 4.83
C ILE A 55 -22.49 -4.64 5.51
N ASN A 56 -22.59 -5.77 4.81
CA ASN A 56 -23.19 -6.98 5.34
C ASN A 56 -22.09 -7.88 5.90
N VAL A 57 -22.16 -8.22 7.18
CA VAL A 57 -21.08 -8.95 7.86
C VAL A 57 -21.48 -10.41 8.06
N ILE A 58 -20.68 -11.33 7.54
CA ILE A 58 -20.80 -12.77 7.77
C ILE A 58 -19.71 -13.18 8.77
N TRP A 59 -20.11 -13.47 9.99
CA TRP A 59 -19.26 -13.98 11.06
C TRP A 59 -19.16 -15.51 10.95
N TYR A 60 -18.02 -16.01 10.49
CA TYR A 60 -17.81 -17.45 10.30
C TYR A 60 -16.85 -18.00 11.36
N GLY A 61 -17.40 -18.84 12.25
CA GLY A 61 -16.70 -19.47 13.36
C GLY A 61 -16.86 -18.75 14.71
N ASN A 62 -15.99 -19.04 15.66
CA ASN A 62 -16.15 -18.67 17.06
C ASN A 62 -15.61 -17.27 17.37
N PHE A 63 -16.43 -16.24 17.16
CA PHE A 63 -16.15 -14.87 17.60
C PHE A 63 -16.78 -14.59 18.97
N ASN A 64 -15.99 -14.11 19.91
CA ASN A 64 -16.54 -13.67 21.18
C ASN A 64 -17.33 -12.34 21.04
N PRO A 65 -18.25 -12.01 21.96
CA PRO A 65 -19.05 -10.79 21.86
C PRO A 65 -18.24 -9.49 21.81
N SER A 66 -17.06 -9.46 22.45
CA SER A 66 -16.17 -8.28 22.45
C SER A 66 -15.58 -8.05 21.05
N GLN A 67 -15.07 -9.10 20.40
CA GLN A 67 -14.52 -9.04 19.04
C GLN A 67 -15.59 -8.55 18.04
N ARG A 68 -16.82 -9.09 18.16
CA ARG A 68 -17.94 -8.65 17.32
C ARG A 68 -18.28 -7.18 17.52
N ALA A 69 -18.31 -6.72 18.78
CA ALA A 69 -18.58 -5.34 19.11
C ALA A 69 -17.49 -4.40 18.57
N ILE A 70 -16.20 -4.75 18.73
CA ILE A 70 -15.07 -3.94 18.24
C ILE A 70 -15.18 -3.70 16.73
N ILE A 71 -15.37 -4.75 15.93
CA ILE A 71 -15.43 -4.61 14.47
C ILE A 71 -16.76 -3.96 14.02
N SER A 72 -17.87 -4.23 14.71
CA SER A 72 -19.16 -3.58 14.41
C SER A 72 -19.12 -2.07 14.70
N ASP A 73 -18.52 -1.69 15.83
CA ASP A 73 -18.31 -0.29 16.22
C ASP A 73 -17.38 0.40 15.20
N PHE A 74 -16.34 -0.27 14.71
CA PHE A 74 -15.48 0.25 13.65
C PHE A 74 -16.27 0.59 12.39
N ILE A 75 -17.12 -0.32 11.91
CA ILE A 75 -17.97 -0.09 10.73
C ILE A 75 -18.92 1.10 10.97
N ALA A 76 -19.54 1.18 12.15
CA ALA A 76 -20.38 2.33 12.53
C ALA A 76 -19.59 3.65 12.62
N SER A 77 -18.29 3.57 12.87
CA SER A 77 -17.40 4.74 12.96
C SER A 77 -17.11 5.39 11.61
N LEU A 78 -17.29 4.67 10.48
CA LEU A 78 -17.02 5.19 9.13
C LEU A 78 -17.95 6.35 8.75
N SER A 79 -19.17 6.37 9.29
CA SER A 79 -20.20 7.40 9.03
C SER A 79 -20.60 8.20 10.28
N SER A 80 -19.81 8.09 11.36
CA SER A 80 -20.08 8.80 12.61
C SER A 80 -19.90 10.33 12.44
N PRO A 81 -20.75 11.18 13.06
CA PRO A 81 -20.62 12.63 12.99
C PRO A 81 -19.26 13.10 13.53
N SER A 82 -18.63 14.06 12.86
CA SER A 82 -17.29 14.60 13.16
C SER A 82 -17.16 15.36 14.48
N SER A 83 -18.18 15.33 15.34
CA SER A 83 -18.20 16.01 16.66
C SER A 83 -17.50 15.22 17.78
N GLN A 84 -16.99 14.02 17.49
CA GLN A 84 -16.18 13.24 18.43
C GLN A 84 -14.69 13.56 18.29
N SER A 85 -13.94 13.36 19.37
CA SER A 85 -12.50 13.61 19.53
C SER A 85 -11.68 13.31 18.27
N GLN A 86 -10.93 14.30 17.77
CA GLN A 86 -10.02 14.13 16.63
C GLN A 86 -8.66 13.59 17.08
N PRO A 87 -7.95 12.83 16.22
CA PRO A 87 -8.36 12.32 14.90
C PRO A 87 -9.44 11.23 14.99
N SER A 88 -10.25 11.04 13.95
CA SER A 88 -11.39 10.10 13.95
C SER A 88 -11.42 9.13 12.75
N VAL A 89 -12.07 7.98 12.90
CA VAL A 89 -12.24 7.00 11.80
C VAL A 89 -13.07 7.59 10.65
N ALA A 90 -14.09 8.40 10.96
CA ALA A 90 -14.88 9.09 9.94
C ALA A 90 -14.04 10.10 9.13
N GLU A 91 -13.12 10.83 9.78
CA GLU A 91 -12.19 11.73 9.08
C GLU A 91 -11.23 10.95 8.19
N TRP A 92 -10.68 9.83 8.68
CA TRP A 92 -9.87 8.93 7.87
C TRP A 92 -10.65 8.39 6.66
N TRP A 93 -11.90 7.95 6.85
CA TRP A 93 -12.74 7.46 5.77
C TRP A 93 -13.04 8.55 4.73
N LYS A 94 -13.27 9.78 5.19
CA LYS A 94 -13.50 10.94 4.32
C LYS A 94 -12.32 11.21 3.37
N ALA A 95 -11.10 10.81 3.70
CA ALA A 95 -9.97 10.94 2.78
C ALA A 95 -10.16 10.14 1.48
N THR A 96 -11.01 9.10 1.47
CA THR A 96 -11.38 8.37 0.25
C THR A 96 -12.17 9.24 -0.75
N GLU A 97 -12.83 10.32 -0.31
CA GLU A 97 -13.58 11.23 -1.20
C GLU A 97 -12.70 11.87 -2.27
N LYS A 98 -11.39 12.02 -1.99
CA LYS A 98 -10.42 12.57 -2.94
C LYS A 98 -10.36 11.76 -4.23
N TYR A 99 -10.46 10.43 -4.15
CA TYR A 99 -10.45 9.54 -5.31
C TYR A 99 -11.62 9.81 -6.25
N TYR A 100 -12.78 10.17 -5.71
CA TYR A 100 -13.98 10.50 -6.50
C TYR A 100 -13.91 11.90 -7.09
N SER A 101 -13.40 12.86 -6.32
CA SER A 101 -13.31 14.27 -6.72
C SER A 101 -12.43 14.49 -7.97
N LEU A 102 -11.43 13.64 -8.17
CA LEU A 102 -10.51 13.70 -9.32
C LEU A 102 -11.14 13.15 -10.60
N ILE A 103 -12.09 12.21 -10.49
CA ILE A 103 -12.80 11.63 -11.65
C ILE A 103 -13.93 12.58 -12.08
N ASN A 104 -14.71 13.10 -11.13
CA ASN A 104 -15.84 13.99 -11.42
C ASN A 104 -15.89 15.17 -10.44
N SER A 105 -15.27 16.27 -10.83
CA SER A 105 -15.18 17.50 -10.04
C SER A 105 -16.50 18.27 -9.90
N LYS A 106 -17.51 17.98 -10.74
CA LYS A 106 -18.77 18.75 -10.77
C LYS A 106 -19.82 18.21 -9.81
N ASN A 107 -19.81 16.92 -9.49
CA ASN A 107 -20.71 16.32 -8.50
C ASN A 107 -20.15 14.97 -7.99
N PRO A 108 -19.13 14.96 -7.11
CA PRO A 108 -18.52 13.73 -6.65
C PRO A 108 -19.51 12.96 -5.78
N SER A 109 -20.09 11.89 -6.34
CA SER A 109 -20.93 10.97 -5.58
C SER A 109 -20.02 10.02 -4.80
N SER A 110 -19.55 10.44 -3.63
CA SER A 110 -18.78 9.57 -2.74
C SER A 110 -19.64 8.43 -2.20
N VAL A 111 -18.99 7.36 -1.76
CA VAL A 111 -19.67 6.24 -1.11
C VAL A 111 -19.93 6.55 0.36
N GLN A 112 -21.17 6.31 0.80
CA GLN A 112 -21.55 6.35 2.20
C GLN A 112 -21.82 4.94 2.67
N LEU A 113 -21.03 4.48 3.65
CA LEU A 113 -21.14 3.14 4.20
C LEU A 113 -21.92 3.15 5.52
N SER A 114 -22.83 2.20 5.65
CA SER A 114 -23.58 1.93 6.88
C SER A 114 -23.55 0.45 7.23
N MET A 115 -23.81 0.13 8.49
CA MET A 115 -23.99 -1.25 8.92
C MET A 115 -25.23 -1.85 8.27
N GLY A 116 -25.08 -3.00 7.63
CA GLY A 116 -26.16 -3.80 7.06
C GLY A 116 -26.52 -5.01 7.90
N ASN A 117 -26.94 -6.08 7.22
CA ASN A 117 -27.29 -7.34 7.83
C ASN A 117 -26.06 -8.05 8.40
N GLN A 118 -26.25 -8.75 9.53
CA GLN A 118 -25.21 -9.58 10.13
C GLN A 118 -25.66 -11.04 10.19
N VAL A 119 -24.83 -11.93 9.66
CA VAL A 119 -25.05 -13.38 9.65
C VAL A 119 -24.03 -14.03 10.57
N LEU A 120 -24.49 -14.90 11.47
CA LEU A 120 -23.62 -15.65 12.37
C LEU A 120 -23.64 -17.13 11.97
N ASP A 121 -22.48 -17.67 11.65
CA ASP A 121 -22.24 -19.08 11.37
C ASP A 121 -21.23 -19.65 12.37
N GLU A 122 -21.70 -19.88 13.59
CA GLU A 122 -20.91 -20.47 14.68
C GLU A 122 -20.80 -22.01 14.56
N ASN A 123 -21.56 -22.62 13.65
CA ASN A 123 -21.61 -24.07 13.42
C ASN A 123 -20.61 -24.54 12.34
N TYR A 124 -19.85 -23.62 11.74
CA TYR A 124 -18.88 -23.92 10.69
C TYR A 124 -19.52 -24.68 9.52
N SER A 125 -20.55 -24.12 8.89
CA SER A 125 -21.35 -24.80 7.85
C SER A 125 -20.54 -25.41 6.69
N LEU A 126 -19.33 -24.92 6.43
CA LEU A 126 -18.40 -25.38 5.39
C LEU A 126 -17.12 -26.02 5.97
N GLY A 127 -17.06 -26.26 7.28
CA GLY A 127 -15.90 -26.77 8.02
C GLY A 127 -14.91 -25.67 8.45
N LYS A 128 -13.86 -26.06 9.19
CA LYS A 128 -12.83 -25.13 9.71
C LYS A 128 -11.68 -24.85 8.74
N SER A 129 -11.67 -25.50 7.58
CA SER A 129 -10.68 -25.29 6.53
C SER A 129 -11.40 -24.87 5.26
N LEU A 130 -11.23 -23.62 4.86
CA LEU A 130 -11.95 -23.02 3.74
C LEU A 130 -11.04 -22.77 2.55
N THR A 131 -11.55 -23.08 1.37
CA THR A 131 -10.99 -22.66 0.08
C THR A 131 -11.49 -21.27 -0.31
N ASN A 132 -10.79 -20.60 -1.23
CA ASN A 132 -11.23 -19.32 -1.78
C ASN A 132 -12.65 -19.37 -2.39
N GLN A 133 -13.01 -20.47 -3.05
CA GLN A 133 -14.36 -20.65 -3.59
C GLN A 133 -15.42 -20.76 -2.50
N GLN A 134 -15.09 -21.30 -1.32
CA GLN A 134 -16.01 -21.33 -0.18
C GLN A 134 -16.19 -19.94 0.44
N ILE A 135 -15.13 -19.12 0.48
CA ILE A 135 -15.25 -17.71 0.87
C ILE A 135 -16.21 -16.96 -0.06
N GLU A 136 -16.09 -17.15 -1.38
CA GLU A 136 -17.01 -16.56 -2.37
C GLU A 136 -18.46 -17.02 -2.15
N ARG A 137 -18.68 -18.30 -1.80
CA ARG A 137 -20.02 -18.81 -1.47
C ARG A 137 -20.58 -18.17 -0.20
N LEU A 138 -19.77 -17.99 0.84
CA LEU A 138 -20.17 -17.31 2.06
C LEU A 138 -20.52 -15.85 1.77
N ALA A 139 -19.69 -15.14 0.99
CA ALA A 139 -19.96 -13.77 0.58
C ALA A 139 -21.28 -13.65 -0.21
N ALA A 140 -21.61 -14.63 -1.06
CA ALA A 140 -22.85 -14.65 -1.81
C ALA A 140 -24.12 -14.82 -0.95
N THR A 141 -24.00 -15.16 0.35
CA THR A 141 -25.14 -15.22 1.27
C THR A 141 -25.60 -13.86 1.78
N GLY A 142 -24.75 -12.83 1.70
CA GLY A 142 -25.12 -11.45 2.03
C GLY A 142 -25.92 -10.80 0.90
N ASP A 143 -26.50 -9.62 1.18
CA ASP A 143 -27.20 -8.87 0.13
C ASP A 143 -26.24 -8.46 -1.00
N GLN A 144 -26.76 -8.46 -2.22
CA GLN A 144 -25.97 -8.28 -3.46
C GLN A 144 -26.31 -6.99 -4.20
N VAL A 145 -27.19 -6.15 -3.64
CA VAL A 145 -27.65 -4.89 -4.23
C VAL A 145 -27.29 -3.76 -3.28
N ASN A 146 -26.56 -2.76 -3.78
CA ASN A 146 -26.08 -1.62 -2.98
C ASN A 146 -25.42 -2.06 -1.66
N ALA A 147 -24.65 -3.14 -1.70
CA ALA A 147 -24.08 -3.75 -0.52
C ALA A 147 -22.68 -4.31 -0.80
N ILE A 148 -21.85 -4.33 0.23
CA ILE A 148 -20.54 -4.99 0.26
C ILE A 148 -20.66 -6.14 1.25
N SER A 149 -20.41 -7.36 0.79
CA SER A 149 -20.43 -8.54 1.67
C SER A 149 -19.06 -8.77 2.29
N VAL A 150 -18.95 -8.72 3.61
CA VAL A 150 -17.71 -8.87 4.38
C VAL A 150 -17.75 -10.18 5.14
N VAL A 151 -16.92 -11.13 4.75
CA VAL A 151 -16.73 -12.41 5.43
C VAL A 151 -15.60 -12.28 6.44
N LEU A 152 -15.89 -12.52 7.71
CA LEU A 152 -14.91 -12.50 8.79
C LEU A 152 -14.75 -13.93 9.32
N THR A 153 -13.52 -14.47 9.29
CA THR A 153 -13.24 -15.82 9.81
C THR A 153 -12.53 -15.76 11.16
N SER A 154 -13.01 -16.52 12.14
CA SER A 154 -12.43 -16.56 13.50
C SER A 154 -11.03 -17.18 13.51
N SER A 155 -10.31 -17.04 14.62
CA SER A 155 -8.90 -17.45 14.74
C SER A 155 -8.70 -18.97 14.61
N ASP A 156 -9.74 -19.76 14.84
CA ASP A 156 -9.74 -21.21 14.69
C ASP A 156 -10.17 -21.72 13.31
N VAL A 157 -10.30 -20.83 12.32
CA VAL A 157 -10.61 -21.16 10.93
C VAL A 157 -9.37 -20.91 10.06
N VAL A 158 -8.98 -21.91 9.29
CA VAL A 158 -7.89 -21.84 8.30
C VAL A 158 -8.49 -21.55 6.93
N VAL A 159 -7.91 -20.61 6.21
CA VAL A 159 -8.33 -20.26 4.85
C VAL A 159 -7.13 -20.35 3.92
N ASP A 160 -7.36 -20.86 2.70
CA ASP A 160 -6.34 -20.98 1.67
C ASP A 160 -5.60 -19.65 1.42
N GLY A 161 -4.26 -19.68 1.50
CA GLY A 161 -3.39 -18.50 1.36
C GLY A 161 -3.41 -17.51 2.53
N PHE A 162 -4.18 -17.74 3.60
CA PHE A 162 -4.09 -16.95 4.82
C PHE A 162 -2.69 -17.10 5.44
N CYS A 163 -2.13 -16.00 5.97
CA CYS A 163 -0.78 -15.98 6.59
C CYS A 163 0.39 -16.35 5.66
N SER A 164 0.15 -16.60 4.37
CA SER A 164 1.20 -17.01 3.41
C SER A 164 1.63 -15.88 2.48
N SER A 165 0.91 -14.75 2.50
CA SER A 165 1.22 -13.44 1.85
C SER A 165 0.07 -12.42 2.00
N ARG A 166 -1.03 -12.78 2.67
CA ARG A 166 -2.20 -11.90 2.84
C ARG A 166 -2.96 -12.19 4.13
N CYS A 167 -3.65 -11.17 4.62
CA CYS A 167 -4.49 -11.20 5.83
C CYS A 167 -5.99 -11.19 5.51
N GLY A 168 -6.29 -11.02 4.22
CA GLY A 168 -7.63 -10.93 3.67
C GLY A 168 -7.53 -10.65 2.16
N SER A 169 -8.67 -10.51 1.51
CA SER A 169 -8.77 -10.14 0.10
C SER A 169 -10.11 -9.48 -0.17
N HIS A 170 -10.18 -8.66 -1.22
CA HIS A 170 -11.46 -8.24 -1.78
C HIS A 170 -11.56 -8.67 -3.24
N GLY A 171 -12.78 -8.68 -3.76
CA GLY A 171 -13.06 -9.05 -5.13
C GLY A 171 -14.51 -8.79 -5.50
N SER A 172 -14.90 -9.27 -6.68
CA SER A 172 -16.27 -9.13 -7.17
C SER A 172 -16.80 -10.43 -7.76
N LEU A 173 -18.09 -10.65 -7.58
CA LEU A 173 -18.80 -11.81 -8.09
C LEU A 173 -20.00 -11.38 -8.92
N SER A 174 -20.31 -12.15 -9.95
CA SER A 174 -21.56 -11.95 -10.71
C SER A 174 -22.74 -12.39 -9.85
N SER A 175 -23.63 -11.47 -9.54
CA SER A 175 -24.91 -11.74 -8.90
C SER A 175 -25.82 -12.52 -9.85
N LYS A 176 -26.38 -13.63 -9.36
CA LYS A 176 -27.43 -14.38 -10.06
C LYS A 176 -28.84 -13.85 -9.75
N THR A 177 -28.99 -13.03 -8.71
CA THR A 177 -30.28 -12.58 -8.16
C THR A 177 -30.55 -11.10 -8.41
N ALA A 178 -29.52 -10.26 -8.55
CA ALA A 178 -29.61 -8.86 -8.92
C ALA A 178 -29.54 -8.71 -10.44
N VAL A 179 -30.68 -8.93 -11.11
CA VAL A 179 -30.86 -8.61 -12.53
C VAL A 179 -31.47 -7.22 -12.63
N VAL A 180 -30.66 -6.23 -12.99
CA VAL A 180 -31.13 -4.87 -13.30
C VAL A 180 -30.99 -4.69 -14.82
N GLU A 181 -32.09 -4.41 -15.51
CA GLU A 181 -32.14 -4.21 -16.98
C GLU A 181 -31.59 -5.39 -17.82
N GLY A 182 -31.75 -6.64 -17.36
CA GLY A 182 -31.36 -7.83 -18.14
C GLY A 182 -29.86 -8.11 -18.21
N LYS A 183 -29.04 -7.41 -17.42
CA LYS A 183 -27.60 -7.69 -17.24
C LYS A 183 -27.33 -8.21 -15.83
N ASN A 184 -26.43 -9.20 -15.72
CA ASN A 184 -25.95 -9.69 -14.43
C ASN A 184 -25.15 -8.59 -13.73
N HIS A 185 -25.63 -8.11 -12.58
CA HIS A 185 -24.90 -7.15 -11.77
C HIS A 185 -23.72 -7.83 -11.07
N LYS A 186 -22.59 -7.14 -10.89
CA LYS A 186 -21.50 -7.62 -10.04
C LYS A 186 -21.62 -6.99 -8.67
N PHE A 187 -21.48 -7.77 -7.61
CA PHE A 187 -21.36 -7.26 -6.25
C PHE A 187 -19.93 -7.43 -5.75
N ALA A 188 -19.50 -6.53 -4.86
CA ALA A 188 -18.19 -6.57 -4.25
C ALA A 188 -18.23 -7.35 -2.92
N TYR A 189 -17.15 -8.05 -2.62
CA TYR A 189 -16.99 -8.75 -1.35
C TYR A 189 -15.59 -8.56 -0.78
N ILE A 190 -15.49 -8.69 0.54
CA ILE A 190 -14.25 -8.65 1.31
C ILE A 190 -14.20 -9.91 2.17
N TRP A 191 -13.01 -10.46 2.35
CA TRP A 191 -12.72 -11.45 3.38
C TRP A 191 -11.55 -10.98 4.24
N VAL A 192 -11.67 -11.17 5.56
CA VAL A 192 -10.62 -10.91 6.54
C VAL A 192 -10.53 -12.08 7.51
N GLY A 193 -9.31 -12.57 7.73
CA GLY A 193 -9.05 -13.62 8.72
C GLY A 193 -8.52 -13.05 10.04
N ASN A 194 -8.97 -13.63 11.16
CA ASN A 194 -8.37 -13.37 12.46
C ASN A 194 -7.01 -14.10 12.58
N SER A 195 -5.93 -13.33 12.69
CA SER A 195 -4.56 -13.86 12.68
C SER A 195 -4.02 -14.25 14.06
N GLU A 196 -4.78 -14.03 15.13
CA GLU A 196 -4.37 -14.17 16.54
C GLU A 196 -3.58 -15.46 16.82
N THR A 197 -4.00 -16.59 16.29
CA THR A 197 -3.40 -17.92 16.55
C THR A 197 -2.51 -18.44 15.42
N GLN A 198 -2.49 -17.80 14.25
CA GLN A 198 -1.84 -18.31 13.04
C GLN A 198 -0.61 -17.49 12.63
N CYS A 199 -0.75 -16.17 12.51
CA CYS A 199 0.34 -15.28 12.12
C CYS A 199 0.17 -13.85 12.68
N PRO A 200 0.05 -13.70 14.01
CA PRO A 200 -0.20 -12.39 14.61
C PRO A 200 0.94 -11.41 14.31
N GLY A 201 2.19 -11.88 14.22
CA GLY A 201 3.34 -11.06 13.85
C GLY A 201 3.36 -10.50 12.42
N PHE A 202 2.49 -11.01 11.53
CA PHE A 202 2.36 -10.46 10.17
C PHE A 202 1.08 -9.63 10.05
N CYS A 203 -0.07 -10.22 10.39
CA CYS A 203 -1.37 -9.62 10.13
C CYS A 203 -1.92 -8.76 11.28
N ALA A 204 -1.31 -8.80 12.45
CA ALA A 204 -1.64 -7.93 13.58
C ALA A 204 -0.47 -7.02 13.98
N TRP A 205 0.57 -6.90 13.14
CA TRP A 205 1.57 -5.86 13.30
C TRP A 205 0.89 -4.47 13.27
N PRO A 206 1.25 -3.52 14.16
CA PRO A 206 2.38 -3.50 15.09
C PRO A 206 2.10 -4.03 16.51
N PHE A 207 0.99 -4.74 16.73
CA PHE A 207 0.54 -5.21 18.05
C PHE A 207 1.06 -6.59 18.44
N HIS A 208 1.85 -7.21 17.58
CA HIS A 208 2.56 -8.45 17.87
C HIS A 208 3.97 -8.37 17.29
N GLN A 209 4.89 -9.16 17.86
CA GLN A 209 6.28 -9.21 17.41
C GLN A 209 6.35 -9.62 15.94
N PRO A 210 7.03 -8.84 15.07
CA PRO A 210 7.09 -9.13 13.65
C PRO A 210 7.89 -10.39 13.34
N ILE A 211 7.44 -11.17 12.35
CA ILE A 211 8.09 -12.43 11.93
C ILE A 211 9.48 -12.16 11.31
N TYR A 212 9.65 -11.01 10.67
CA TYR A 212 10.87 -10.57 10.00
C TYR A 212 11.06 -9.06 10.17
N GLY A 213 12.28 -8.58 9.95
CA GLY A 213 12.62 -7.15 10.11
C GLY A 213 12.94 -6.76 11.57
N PRO A 214 12.99 -5.45 11.87
CA PRO A 214 13.35 -4.94 13.21
C PRO A 214 12.49 -5.52 14.32
N GLN A 215 13.12 -6.04 15.36
CA GLN A 215 12.47 -6.74 16.48
C GLN A 215 12.10 -5.78 17.62
N SER A 216 11.47 -4.65 17.27
CA SER A 216 10.98 -3.68 18.24
C SER A 216 9.89 -4.32 19.13
N PRO A 217 9.79 -3.95 20.42
CA PRO A 217 8.71 -4.41 21.27
C PRO A 217 7.33 -4.11 20.65
N PRO A 218 6.37 -5.05 20.72
CA PRO A 218 5.03 -4.83 20.19
C PRO A 218 4.33 -3.67 20.89
N LEU A 219 3.50 -2.95 20.13
CA LEU A 219 2.61 -1.94 20.68
C LEU A 219 1.44 -2.60 21.41
N VAL A 220 0.82 -1.88 22.34
CA VAL A 220 -0.39 -2.36 23.01
C VAL A 220 -1.58 -2.17 22.08
N ALA A 221 -2.30 -3.26 21.80
CA ALA A 221 -3.47 -3.24 20.94
C ALA A 221 -4.60 -2.38 21.52
N PRO A 222 -5.25 -1.52 20.71
CA PRO A 222 -6.44 -0.83 21.14
C PRO A 222 -7.58 -1.82 21.39
N ASN A 223 -8.47 -1.47 22.32
CA ASN A 223 -9.61 -2.29 22.74
C ASN A 223 -9.24 -3.65 23.39
N GLY A 224 -7.94 -3.91 23.64
CA GLY A 224 -7.46 -5.07 24.40
C GLY A 224 -7.48 -6.41 23.66
N ASP A 225 -7.65 -6.42 22.33
CA ASP A 225 -7.72 -7.65 21.54
C ASP A 225 -6.85 -7.53 20.28
N ILE A 226 -5.74 -8.27 20.24
CA ILE A 226 -4.72 -8.21 19.16
C ILE A 226 -5.31 -8.69 17.84
N GLY A 227 -6.09 -9.78 17.86
CA GLY A 227 -6.71 -10.35 16.67
C GLY A 227 -7.66 -9.36 15.99
N SER A 228 -8.58 -8.76 16.76
CA SER A 228 -9.52 -7.75 16.30
C SER A 228 -8.81 -6.49 15.80
N ALA A 229 -7.74 -6.06 16.47
CA ALA A 229 -6.97 -4.91 16.02
C ALA A 229 -6.33 -5.15 14.64
N GLY A 230 -5.72 -6.32 14.42
CA GLY A 230 -5.22 -6.73 13.10
C GLY A 230 -6.30 -6.87 12.04
N MET A 231 -7.46 -7.44 12.41
CA MET A 231 -8.62 -7.53 11.52
C MET A 231 -9.14 -6.16 11.12
N VAL A 232 -9.21 -5.19 12.03
CA VAL A 232 -9.66 -3.82 11.72
C VAL A 232 -8.70 -3.12 10.77
N ILE A 233 -7.38 -3.22 10.98
CA ILE A 233 -6.37 -2.68 10.04
C ILE A 233 -6.60 -3.26 8.64
N THR A 234 -6.74 -4.58 8.55
CA THR A 234 -6.92 -5.30 7.29
C THR A 234 -8.25 -4.91 6.63
N LEU A 235 -9.34 -4.86 7.39
CA LEU A 235 -10.66 -4.49 6.92
C LEU A 235 -10.69 -3.04 6.41
N ALA A 236 -10.07 -2.11 7.14
CA ALA A 236 -9.93 -0.72 6.73
C ALA A 236 -9.20 -0.61 5.38
N SER A 237 -8.07 -1.30 5.25
CA SER A 237 -7.30 -1.35 4.02
C SER A 237 -8.12 -1.89 2.84
N LEU A 238 -8.79 -3.02 3.04
CA LEU A 238 -9.58 -3.68 2.00
C LEU A 238 -10.86 -2.90 1.66
N LEU A 239 -11.49 -2.21 2.61
CA LEU A 239 -12.63 -1.34 2.32
C LEU A 239 -12.22 -0.18 1.41
N ALA A 240 -11.10 0.48 1.69
CA ALA A 240 -10.57 1.56 0.85
C ALA A 240 -10.26 1.04 -0.57
N GLY A 241 -9.62 -0.14 -0.68
CA GLY A 241 -9.38 -0.80 -1.96
C GLY A 241 -10.69 -1.18 -2.69
N THR A 242 -11.66 -1.75 -1.98
CA THR A 242 -12.93 -2.19 -2.55
C THR A 242 -13.74 -1.02 -3.12
N VAL A 243 -13.77 0.13 -2.45
CA VAL A 243 -14.56 1.26 -2.94
C VAL A 243 -13.87 2.02 -4.08
N THR A 244 -12.53 2.03 -4.11
CA THR A 244 -11.73 2.72 -5.14
C THR A 244 -11.33 1.83 -6.33
N ASN A 245 -11.38 0.50 -6.17
CA ASN A 245 -11.03 -0.50 -7.17
C ASN A 245 -11.87 -1.79 -7.07
N PRO A 246 -13.22 -1.72 -7.03
CA PRO A 246 -14.09 -2.88 -6.76
C PRO A 246 -13.97 -4.03 -7.78
N PHE A 247 -13.62 -3.71 -9.02
CA PHE A 247 -13.66 -4.65 -10.15
C PHE A 247 -12.29 -4.85 -10.82
N GLY A 248 -11.20 -4.39 -10.18
CA GLY A 248 -9.83 -4.56 -10.66
C GLY A 248 -9.41 -3.62 -11.79
N ASN A 249 -10.18 -2.56 -12.05
CA ASN A 249 -9.90 -1.56 -13.06
C ASN A 249 -10.14 -0.10 -12.58
N GLY A 250 -10.24 0.14 -11.28
CA GLY A 250 -10.30 1.46 -10.67
C GLY A 250 -8.90 2.05 -10.40
N TYR A 251 -8.64 2.42 -9.14
CA TYR A 251 -7.35 2.96 -8.73
C TYR A 251 -6.38 1.89 -8.25
N TYR A 252 -5.22 1.78 -8.89
CA TYR A 252 -4.11 0.97 -8.41
C TYR A 252 -2.77 1.39 -9.01
N GLN A 253 -1.70 0.87 -8.43
CA GLN A 253 -0.32 0.86 -8.91
C GLN A 253 0.09 -0.60 -9.11
N GLY A 254 1.02 -0.88 -10.02
CA GLY A 254 1.51 -2.24 -10.20
C GLY A 254 0.83 -3.00 -11.34
N PRO A 255 1.19 -4.28 -11.54
CA PRO A 255 0.47 -5.16 -12.45
C PRO A 255 -0.94 -5.47 -11.92
N ALA A 256 -1.93 -5.57 -12.81
CA ALA A 256 -3.33 -5.85 -12.44
C ALA A 256 -3.54 -7.18 -11.68
N GLY A 257 -2.60 -8.14 -11.78
CA GLY A 257 -2.63 -9.39 -11.02
C GLY A 257 -2.12 -9.28 -9.57
N ALA A 258 -1.45 -8.18 -9.22
CA ALA A 258 -0.97 -7.89 -7.87
C ALA A 258 -0.97 -6.35 -7.63
N PRO A 259 -2.16 -5.72 -7.63
CA PRO A 259 -2.26 -4.27 -7.52
C PRO A 259 -1.95 -3.78 -6.11
N LEU A 260 -1.23 -2.66 -6.00
CA LEU A 260 -1.18 -1.81 -4.82
C LEU A 260 -2.28 -0.75 -4.94
N GLU A 261 -3.16 -0.68 -3.97
CA GLU A 261 -4.39 0.12 -3.98
C GLU A 261 -4.32 1.21 -2.91
N ALA A 262 -5.44 1.91 -2.69
CA ALA A 262 -5.53 3.10 -1.85
C ALA A 262 -4.76 3.00 -0.52
N ALA A 263 -4.93 1.90 0.23
CA ALA A 263 -4.23 1.67 1.49
C ALA A 263 -2.98 0.79 1.35
N SER A 264 -2.99 -0.20 0.44
CA SER A 264 -1.87 -1.13 0.29
C SER A 264 -0.65 -0.51 -0.40
N ALA A 265 -0.78 0.67 -1.00
CA ALA A 265 0.33 1.46 -1.52
C ALA A 265 1.19 2.14 -0.42
N CYS A 266 0.70 2.30 0.82
CA CYS A 266 1.50 2.77 1.96
C CYS A 266 1.51 1.71 3.08
N PRO A 267 2.09 0.52 2.86
CA PRO A 267 2.02 -0.59 3.82
C PRO A 267 2.76 -0.24 5.12
N GLY A 268 2.10 -0.45 6.25
CA GLY A 268 2.69 -0.26 7.58
C GLY A 268 2.92 1.20 8.00
N VAL A 269 2.44 2.17 7.22
CA VAL A 269 2.47 3.59 7.57
C VAL A 269 1.19 3.93 8.34
N TYR A 270 1.31 4.25 9.63
CA TYR A 270 0.16 4.59 10.49
C TYR A 270 0.24 5.97 11.11
N ALA A 271 1.43 6.54 11.25
CA ALA A 271 1.63 7.88 11.77
C ALA A 271 2.89 8.52 11.19
N LYS A 272 3.11 9.78 11.59
CA LYS A 272 4.28 10.55 11.19
C LYS A 272 5.58 9.84 11.54
N GLY A 273 6.53 9.86 10.60
CA GLY A 273 7.86 9.28 10.80
C GLY A 273 7.88 7.74 10.80
N ALA A 274 6.80 7.08 10.35
CA ALA A 274 6.80 5.63 10.17
C ALA A 274 7.90 5.19 9.19
N TYR A 275 8.50 4.03 9.40
CA TYR A 275 9.48 3.42 8.49
C TYR A 275 9.42 1.90 8.68
N PRO A 276 10.07 1.07 7.84
CA PRO A 276 10.03 -0.38 8.00
C PRO A 276 10.43 -0.81 9.43
N GLY A 277 9.46 -1.36 10.19
CA GLY A 277 9.64 -1.78 11.59
C GLY A 277 9.24 -0.74 12.66
N TYR A 278 8.79 0.45 12.27
CA TYR A 278 8.26 1.49 13.15
C TYR A 278 6.95 2.07 12.60
N ALA A 279 5.88 2.00 13.39
CA ALA A 279 4.54 2.40 12.98
C ALA A 279 4.34 3.93 12.87
N GLY A 280 5.32 4.72 13.31
CA GLY A 280 5.24 6.17 13.41
C GLY A 280 4.87 6.66 14.81
N ASP A 281 4.83 7.98 14.96
CA ASP A 281 4.54 8.70 16.20
C ASP A 281 3.05 8.62 16.54
N LEU A 282 2.62 7.49 17.09
CA LEU A 282 1.22 7.20 17.42
C LEU A 282 0.77 7.86 18.73
N LEU A 283 -0.55 8.10 18.83
CA LEU A 283 -1.17 8.47 20.10
C LEU A 283 -1.17 7.25 21.02
N VAL A 284 -1.01 7.51 22.33
CA VAL A 284 -1.03 6.48 23.36
C VAL A 284 -2.13 6.79 24.37
N ASP A 285 -3.00 5.82 24.63
CA ASP A 285 -4.00 5.93 25.67
C ASP A 285 -3.33 5.91 27.05
N PRO A 286 -3.48 6.95 27.87
CA PRO A 286 -2.80 7.04 29.17
C PRO A 286 -3.29 5.99 30.18
N THR A 287 -4.48 5.40 29.98
CA THR A 287 -5.07 4.43 30.89
C THR A 287 -4.65 3.01 30.54
N THR A 288 -4.71 2.67 29.24
CA THR A 288 -4.49 1.30 28.77
C THR A 288 -3.10 1.08 28.18
N GLY A 289 -2.38 2.16 27.85
CA GLY A 289 -1.13 2.11 27.09
C GLY A 289 -1.34 1.83 25.59
N ALA A 290 -2.59 1.69 25.13
CA ALA A 290 -2.90 1.33 23.74
C ALA A 290 -2.44 2.39 22.74
N SER A 291 -1.80 1.95 21.66
CA SER A 291 -1.38 2.82 20.56
C SER A 291 -2.47 2.92 19.49
N TYR A 292 -2.78 4.13 19.04
CA TYR A 292 -3.87 4.39 18.10
C TYR A 292 -3.63 5.68 17.29
N ASN A 293 -4.39 5.88 16.22
CA ASN A 293 -4.38 7.12 15.44
C ASN A 293 -5.78 7.60 15.04
N ALA A 294 -6.85 6.92 15.47
CA ALA A 294 -8.22 7.30 15.20
C ALA A 294 -9.14 6.91 16.35
N ASN A 295 -10.00 7.84 16.77
CA ASN A 295 -11.12 7.57 17.67
C ASN A 295 -12.33 7.11 16.84
N GLY A 296 -13.08 6.14 17.35
CA GLY A 296 -14.32 5.68 16.75
C GLY A 296 -15.51 5.73 17.71
N ALA A 297 -16.63 5.20 17.25
CA ALA A 297 -17.87 5.11 17.98
C ALA A 297 -17.69 4.36 19.31
N ASN A 298 -18.59 4.66 20.27
CA ASN A 298 -18.63 3.99 21.57
C ASN A 298 -17.31 4.06 22.36
N GLY A 299 -16.50 5.11 22.15
CA GLY A 299 -15.23 5.33 22.85
C GLY A 299 -14.11 4.38 22.41
N ARG A 300 -14.30 3.64 21.31
CA ARG A 300 -13.31 2.74 20.74
C ARG A 300 -12.17 3.51 20.10
N LYS A 301 -10.99 2.92 20.09
CA LYS A 301 -9.79 3.46 19.44
C LYS A 301 -9.33 2.48 18.38
N TYR A 302 -8.75 2.99 17.30
CA TYR A 302 -8.32 2.17 16.17
C TYR A 302 -7.02 2.68 15.58
N LEU A 303 -6.32 1.78 14.90
CA LEU A 303 -5.14 2.08 14.09
C LEU A 303 -5.53 1.96 12.61
N MET A 304 -5.56 3.09 11.92
CA MET A 304 -5.97 3.19 10.52
C MET A 304 -4.75 3.27 9.61
N PRO A 305 -4.69 2.49 8.51
CA PRO A 305 -3.59 2.57 7.56
C PRO A 305 -3.59 3.92 6.85
N ALA A 306 -2.42 4.42 6.47
CA ALA A 306 -2.34 5.57 5.57
C ALA A 306 -3.03 5.25 4.24
N LEU A 307 -3.68 6.27 3.66
CA LEU A 307 -4.22 6.21 2.31
C LEU A 307 -3.32 7.01 1.40
N PHE A 308 -2.96 6.44 0.25
CA PHE A 308 -2.30 7.15 -0.83
C PHE A 308 -3.15 8.37 -1.22
N ASP A 309 -2.51 9.49 -1.55
CA ASP A 309 -3.24 10.67 -2.04
C ASP A 309 -3.14 10.76 -3.57
N PRO A 310 -4.21 10.45 -4.31
CA PRO A 310 -4.19 10.46 -5.78
C PRO A 310 -3.99 11.86 -6.36
N SER A 311 -4.27 12.95 -5.62
CA SER A 311 -4.08 14.32 -6.10
C SER A 311 -2.61 14.74 -6.16
N THR A 312 -1.75 13.96 -5.50
CA THR A 312 -0.32 14.22 -5.48
C THR A 312 0.42 13.62 -6.67
N GLN A 313 -0.27 12.80 -7.49
CA GLN A 313 0.24 12.40 -8.79
C GLN A 313 0.24 13.59 -9.73
N SER A 314 1.43 14.10 -9.93
CA SER A 314 1.70 14.86 -11.13
C SER A 314 3.11 14.50 -11.54
N SER A 315 3.35 14.46 -12.85
CA SER A 315 4.67 14.49 -13.47
C SER A 315 5.40 15.82 -13.14
N LYS A 316 5.42 16.17 -11.85
CA LYS A 316 6.12 17.31 -11.28
C LYS A 316 7.52 16.82 -10.96
N VAL A 317 8.48 17.56 -11.45
CA VAL A 317 9.85 17.47 -11.00
C VAL A 317 9.99 18.37 -9.77
N VAL A 318 10.67 17.88 -8.74
CA VAL A 318 11.26 18.74 -7.72
C VAL A 318 12.64 19.15 -8.20
N SER A 319 12.94 20.45 -8.06
CA SER A 319 14.18 21.03 -8.54
C SER A 319 15.01 21.58 -7.38
N GLN A 320 16.33 21.45 -7.50
CA GLN A 320 17.29 21.93 -6.51
C GLN A 320 18.46 22.58 -7.21
N ALA A 321 18.49 23.91 -7.13
CA ALA A 321 19.63 24.68 -7.59
C ALA A 321 20.85 24.45 -6.68
N TYR A 322 22.03 24.48 -7.27
CA TYR A 322 23.33 24.44 -6.59
C TYR A 322 24.34 25.35 -7.28
N GLU A 323 25.35 25.76 -6.51
CA GLU A 323 26.38 26.69 -6.97
C GLU A 323 27.54 25.94 -7.63
N LEU A 324 27.95 26.42 -8.80
CA LEU A 324 29.17 26.05 -9.50
C LEU A 324 30.28 27.07 -9.20
N GLU A 325 31.52 26.78 -9.61
CA GLU A 325 32.63 27.73 -9.53
C GLU A 325 32.33 29.01 -10.33
N TYR A 326 31.59 28.85 -11.44
CA TYR A 326 31.12 29.94 -12.28
C TYR A 326 29.63 29.76 -12.58
N GLY A 327 28.76 30.20 -11.67
CA GLY A 327 27.30 30.28 -11.86
C GLY A 327 26.50 29.32 -10.98
N THR A 328 25.26 29.06 -11.39
CA THR A 328 24.32 28.16 -10.69
C THR A 328 23.75 27.17 -11.69
N ASP A 329 23.58 25.93 -11.26
CA ASP A 329 22.94 24.86 -12.04
C ASP A 329 21.79 24.23 -11.24
N CYS A 330 20.99 23.37 -11.85
CA CYS A 330 19.78 22.83 -11.25
C CYS A 330 19.61 21.33 -11.51
N LEU A 331 19.46 20.53 -10.45
CA LEU A 331 19.04 19.14 -10.56
C LEU A 331 17.52 19.03 -10.47
N GLU A 332 16.96 18.09 -11.21
CA GLU A 332 15.53 17.77 -11.21
C GLU A 332 15.34 16.27 -10.96
N MET A 333 14.34 15.94 -10.15
CA MET A 333 13.95 14.56 -9.85
C MET A 333 12.43 14.47 -9.90
N HIS A 334 11.89 13.40 -10.48
CA HIS A 334 10.44 13.15 -10.41
C HIS A 334 10.00 13.03 -8.95
N ILE A 335 8.86 13.63 -8.57
CA ILE A 335 8.35 13.56 -7.19
C ILE A 335 8.09 12.13 -6.71
N ASP A 336 7.89 11.19 -7.63
CA ASP A 336 7.60 9.78 -7.40
C ASP A 336 8.81 8.87 -7.69
N ALA A 337 9.99 9.41 -7.98
CA ALA A 337 11.19 8.62 -8.25
C ALA A 337 11.62 7.75 -7.05
N ILE A 338 11.24 8.15 -5.84
CA ILE A 338 11.63 7.54 -4.57
C ILE A 338 10.40 7.45 -3.68
N GLN A 339 10.09 6.26 -3.18
CA GLN A 339 9.04 6.01 -2.20
C GLN A 339 9.52 6.23 -0.77
N HIS A 340 8.59 6.40 0.17
CA HIS A 340 8.94 6.63 1.56
C HIS A 340 9.68 5.44 2.18
N GLY A 341 10.79 5.72 2.89
CA GLY A 341 11.60 4.69 3.54
C GLY A 341 12.49 3.87 2.60
N GLU A 342 12.49 4.18 1.30
CA GLU A 342 13.48 3.62 0.38
C GLU A 342 14.87 4.13 0.75
N ARG A 343 15.79 3.18 0.89
CA ARG A 343 17.20 3.46 1.16
C ARG A 343 17.90 3.71 -0.16
N ALA A 344 18.35 4.93 -0.37
CA ALA A 344 19.01 5.35 -1.60
C ALA A 344 20.53 5.48 -1.39
N VAL A 345 21.29 5.01 -2.38
CA VAL A 345 22.72 5.32 -2.53
C VAL A 345 22.85 6.27 -3.70
N VAL A 346 23.44 7.44 -3.48
CA VAL A 346 23.70 8.41 -4.56
C VAL A 346 25.06 8.08 -5.16
N ILE A 347 25.10 7.75 -6.45
CA ILE A 347 26.34 7.40 -7.16
C ILE A 347 26.64 8.48 -8.21
N ASP A 348 27.88 8.96 -8.21
CA ASP A 348 28.39 9.92 -9.20
C ASP A 348 29.74 9.44 -9.76
N ASP A 349 30.15 9.90 -10.94
CA ASP A 349 31.44 9.50 -11.50
C ASP A 349 32.60 10.23 -10.83
N LEU A 350 32.47 11.54 -10.60
CA LEU A 350 33.51 12.39 -10.03
C LEU A 350 32.93 13.42 -9.07
N VAL A 351 33.49 13.49 -7.86
CA VAL A 351 33.16 14.55 -6.88
C VAL A 351 34.26 15.61 -6.79
N ALA A 352 33.90 16.85 -7.13
CA ALA A 352 34.75 18.03 -7.03
C ALA A 352 34.35 18.93 -5.84
N THR A 353 33.35 19.81 -5.99
CA THR A 353 32.91 20.71 -4.90
C THR A 353 31.80 20.11 -4.03
N GLY A 354 31.26 18.96 -4.40
CA GLY A 354 30.12 18.30 -3.72
C GLY A 354 28.75 18.97 -3.93
N GLY A 355 28.66 20.01 -4.78
CA GLY A 355 27.42 20.75 -5.03
C GLY A 355 26.29 19.88 -5.61
N THR A 356 26.61 19.08 -6.62
CA THR A 356 25.68 18.15 -7.29
C THR A 356 25.15 17.09 -6.32
N LEU A 357 26.04 16.43 -5.58
CA LEU A 357 25.67 15.45 -4.56
C LEU A 357 24.80 16.05 -3.45
N SER A 358 25.17 17.24 -2.94
CA SER A 358 24.36 17.95 -1.93
C SER A 358 22.97 18.30 -2.46
N ALA A 359 22.85 18.69 -3.73
CA ALA A 359 21.57 18.94 -4.38
C ALA A 359 20.73 17.67 -4.53
N ALA A 360 21.34 16.56 -4.97
CA ALA A 360 20.68 15.27 -5.09
C ALA A 360 20.16 14.78 -3.73
N MET A 361 20.98 14.85 -2.66
CA MET A 361 20.56 14.51 -1.30
C MET A 361 19.39 15.38 -0.81
N LYS A 362 19.42 16.69 -1.12
CA LYS A 362 18.32 17.61 -0.76
C LYS A 362 17.04 17.32 -1.53
N LEU A 363 17.12 16.90 -2.80
CA LEU A 363 15.96 16.48 -3.59
C LEU A 363 15.32 15.24 -2.98
N LEU A 364 16.13 14.27 -2.57
CA LEU A 364 15.69 13.05 -1.89
C LEU A 364 15.00 13.36 -0.55
N ALA A 365 15.42 14.43 0.14
CA ALA A 365 14.84 14.89 1.40
C ALA A 365 13.62 15.84 1.29
N LYS A 366 13.44 16.56 0.16
CA LYS A 366 12.51 17.70 0.03
C LYS A 366 11.04 17.39 -0.27
N ASN A 367 10.65 16.15 -0.56
CA ASN A 367 9.29 15.85 -1.05
C ASN A 367 8.13 16.08 -0.05
N ASN A 368 8.36 16.53 1.18
CA ASN A 368 7.37 16.59 2.27
C ASN A 368 6.52 17.87 2.32
N SER A 369 5.35 17.93 1.65
CA SER A 369 4.28 18.87 2.06
C SER A 369 2.87 18.57 1.50
N HIS A 370 1.93 18.52 2.46
CA HIS A 370 0.49 18.81 2.41
C HIS A 370 -0.53 17.68 2.15
N THR A 371 -0.74 16.80 3.14
CA THR A 371 -1.90 15.91 3.33
C THR A 371 -2.08 15.54 4.80
N VAL A 372 -3.21 14.93 5.19
CA VAL A 372 -3.54 14.47 6.57
C VAL A 372 -2.53 13.46 7.12
N PHE A 373 -1.77 12.80 6.23
CA PHE A 373 -0.51 12.11 6.50
C PHE A 373 0.51 12.61 5.47
N PRO A 374 1.34 13.63 5.77
CA PRO A 374 2.32 14.14 4.82
C PRO A 374 3.49 13.16 4.57
N GLU A 375 3.53 12.00 5.23
CA GLU A 375 4.68 11.08 5.30
C GLU A 375 4.68 9.90 4.32
N CYS A 376 3.77 9.77 3.36
CA CYS A 376 4.00 8.87 2.21
C CYS A 376 5.04 9.49 1.22
N ARG A 377 6.06 10.23 1.70
CA ARG A 377 7.07 10.89 0.89
C ARG A 377 8.46 10.87 1.56
N GLY A 378 9.50 10.53 0.78
CA GLY A 378 10.92 10.73 1.13
C GLY A 378 11.70 9.45 1.42
N GLY A 379 12.79 9.24 0.68
CA GLY A 379 13.76 8.16 0.92
C GLY A 379 14.88 8.61 1.84
N GLU A 380 15.53 7.64 2.48
CA GLU A 380 16.71 7.85 3.33
C GLU A 380 17.98 7.70 2.48
N VAL A 381 18.79 8.75 2.38
CA VAL A 381 20.11 8.63 1.75
C VAL A 381 21.06 7.96 2.73
N VAL A 382 21.46 6.73 2.40
CA VAL A 382 22.33 5.92 3.26
C VAL A 382 23.80 6.25 3.02
N GLU A 383 24.15 6.47 1.75
CA GLU A 383 25.54 6.62 1.33
C GLU A 383 25.62 7.40 0.02
N CYS A 384 26.73 8.11 -0.17
CA CYS A 384 27.13 8.70 -1.44
C CYS A 384 28.45 8.08 -1.88
N ALA A 385 28.52 7.56 -3.10
CA ALA A 385 29.70 6.91 -3.65
C ALA A 385 30.15 7.61 -4.95
N CYS A 386 31.46 7.83 -5.08
CA CYS A 386 32.05 8.42 -6.29
C CYS A 386 33.25 7.60 -6.76
N VAL A 387 33.42 7.47 -8.08
CA VAL A 387 34.56 6.73 -8.65
C VAL A 387 35.86 7.52 -8.50
N ILE A 388 35.80 8.85 -8.65
CA ILE A 388 36.95 9.76 -8.53
C ILE A 388 36.63 10.86 -7.52
N GLY A 389 37.49 11.04 -6.51
CA GLY A 389 37.41 12.17 -5.57
C GLY A 389 38.59 13.12 -5.76
N LEU A 390 38.34 14.44 -5.82
CA LEU A 390 39.38 15.47 -5.87
C LEU A 390 39.65 16.03 -4.46
N PRO A 391 40.67 15.54 -3.73
CA PRO A 391 40.87 15.84 -2.31
C PRO A 391 41.29 17.30 -2.04
N ASP A 392 41.83 18.00 -3.03
CA ASP A 392 42.31 19.38 -2.91
C ASP A 392 41.18 20.43 -2.97
N VAL A 393 39.95 19.98 -3.24
CA VAL A 393 38.73 20.79 -3.20
C VAL A 393 38.00 20.47 -1.91
N LYS A 394 37.51 21.46 -1.15
CA LYS A 394 36.82 21.26 0.15
C LYS A 394 35.47 20.51 -0.03
N VAL A 395 35.51 19.20 -0.26
CA VAL A 395 34.34 18.35 -0.50
C VAL A 395 33.59 18.06 0.81
N MET A 396 34.33 17.81 1.90
CA MET A 396 33.80 17.30 3.17
C MET A 396 32.96 18.30 3.98
N LEU A 397 32.91 19.58 3.59
CA LEU A 397 32.22 20.64 4.34
C LEU A 397 30.81 20.96 3.81
N LYS A 398 30.39 20.37 2.68
CA LYS A 398 29.06 20.59 2.06
C LYS A 398 28.12 19.37 2.10
N LEU A 399 28.61 18.22 2.55
CA LEU A 399 27.87 16.94 2.62
C LEU A 399 27.40 16.58 4.04
N LEU A 400 27.89 17.30 5.06
CA LEU A 400 27.35 17.37 6.43
C LEU A 400 26.51 18.64 6.55
#